data_AF-A0A970QPY6-F1
#
_entry.id   AF-A0A970QPY6-F1
#
_cell.length_a   1.000
_cell.length_b   1.000
_cell.length_c   1.000
_cell.angle_alpha   90.00
_cell.angle_beta   90.00
_cell.angle_gamma   90.00
#
_symmetry.space_group_name_H-M   'P 1'
#
loop_
_entity.id
_entity.type
_entity.pdbx_description
1 polymer ?
#
loop_
_entity_poly.entity_id
_entity_poly.type
_entity_poly.pdbx_seq_one_letter_code
_entity_poly.pdbx_strand_id
1 'polypeptide(L)'
;QLAVNSLEDEDNEYRAVFAVDKLNEGWDVLNLFDIVRLYDTRDAKKGVPGKTTMSEAQLIGRGARYCPFQISDEQPYFERKFDDDLTNELRVCEELYYHSAYNPRYIQELNTALEKIGIKAKNSIARPMSLKTEFKNTKFYKTGFIFLNEQKKYNREDIFSLKSSLIEQTHKVSLKTGYTKSSVAFGKTTTAAVDKKEKEYKLADFGHHIIRKAINKLDFYKFSNLKVHLPNLKSISEFISSENYLGKVKLDISGLPAQIDNLTPKEKLEASIKVLENIATVIASDKIEYKGSKEFKPFMVKDKITDKVLNFALSDSTDKEFGKSMINPTETNYHLDLSNRDWYVFEDCFGTSEEKLLIKFIDKAYEKLKPKFEEIYLVRNERHFKLYNFDDGRPTEPDFVLFMVNHQPEESLHYQIFIEPKGEHLLKTDEWKEKFLMQLREHHSLEQLWKGKNYVIWGMPFYNQAQKTAQFEQTFNKITNP
;
A
#
# COMPACT_ATOMS: atom_id res chain seq x y z
N GLN A 1 -28.04 15.30 -27.84
CA GLN A 1 -27.18 15.83 -26.78
C GLN A 1 -27.23 14.94 -25.53
N LEU A 2 -28.42 14.55 -25.02
CA LEU A 2 -28.56 13.58 -23.92
C LEU A 2 -27.87 12.22 -24.15
N ALA A 3 -28.02 11.62 -25.34
CA ALA A 3 -27.41 10.33 -25.67
C ALA A 3 -25.86 10.35 -25.74
N VAL A 4 -25.25 11.50 -26.02
CA VAL A 4 -23.78 11.66 -26.04
C VAL A 4 -23.24 11.89 -24.62
N ASN A 5 -24.03 12.53 -23.76
CA ASN A 5 -23.66 12.78 -22.36
C ASN A 5 -23.91 11.58 -21.44
N SER A 6 -24.41 10.46 -21.98
CA SER A 6 -24.72 9.22 -21.24
C SER A 6 -24.04 8.00 -21.87
N LEU A 7 -22.94 8.19 -22.60
CA LEU A 7 -22.22 7.09 -23.28
C LEU A 7 -21.63 6.05 -22.31
N GLU A 8 -21.52 6.40 -21.02
CA GLU A 8 -21.09 5.49 -19.94
C GLU A 8 -22.26 4.72 -19.31
N ASP A 9 -23.50 5.10 -19.63
CA ASP A 9 -24.70 4.43 -19.11
C ASP A 9 -24.86 3.05 -19.78
N GLU A 10 -25.14 2.03 -18.96
CA GLU A 10 -25.32 0.66 -19.42
C GLU A 10 -26.51 0.53 -20.38
N ASP A 11 -27.57 1.32 -20.14
CA ASP A 11 -28.79 1.35 -20.95
C ASP A 11 -28.63 2.14 -22.25
N ASN A 12 -27.52 2.87 -22.42
CA ASN A 12 -27.24 3.56 -23.67
C ASN A 12 -26.71 2.57 -24.70
N GLU A 13 -27.38 2.39 -25.83
CA GLU A 13 -26.97 1.42 -26.87
C GLU A 13 -25.89 1.96 -27.83
N TYR A 14 -25.59 3.27 -27.80
CA TYR A 14 -24.61 3.87 -28.70
C TYR A 14 -23.18 3.53 -28.27
N ARG A 15 -22.39 2.93 -29.18
CA ARG A 15 -20.99 2.52 -28.95
C ARG A 15 -20.01 3.10 -29.97
N ALA A 16 -20.50 3.79 -30.99
CA ALA A 16 -19.67 4.44 -32.01
C ALA A 16 -20.16 5.87 -32.24
N VAL A 17 -19.22 6.82 -32.31
CA VAL A 17 -19.51 8.23 -32.57
C VAL A 17 -18.64 8.72 -33.71
N PHE A 18 -19.27 9.37 -34.68
CA PHE A 18 -18.59 10.06 -35.77
C PHE A 18 -18.56 11.56 -35.48
N ALA A 19 -17.36 12.14 -35.48
CA ALA A 19 -17.14 13.57 -35.24
C ALA A 19 -16.43 14.22 -36.44
N VAL A 20 -16.96 15.38 -36.89
CA VAL A 20 -16.48 16.10 -38.08
C VAL A 20 -15.39 17.12 -37.71
N ASP A 21 -15.50 17.75 -36.55
CA ASP A 21 -14.45 18.57 -35.96
C ASP A 21 -13.75 17.80 -34.85
N LYS A 22 -12.44 18.06 -34.67
CA LYS A 22 -11.69 17.51 -33.54
C LYS A 22 -12.48 17.77 -32.27
N LEU A 23 -12.58 16.75 -31.42
CA LEU A 23 -13.24 16.79 -30.13
C LEU A 23 -12.58 17.88 -29.26
N ASN A 24 -13.03 19.12 -29.42
CA ASN A 24 -12.62 20.25 -28.63
C ASN A 24 -13.18 20.07 -27.21
N GLU A 25 -12.47 20.62 -26.23
CA GLU A 25 -12.68 20.54 -24.77
C GLU A 25 -14.12 20.15 -24.35
N GLY A 26 -14.29 18.92 -23.83
CA GLY A 26 -15.58 18.42 -23.35
C GLY A 26 -15.82 16.91 -23.50
N TRP A 27 -14.97 16.19 -24.24
CA TRP A 27 -15.04 14.73 -24.35
C TRP A 27 -14.21 14.07 -23.26
N ASP A 28 -14.89 13.64 -22.20
CA ASP A 28 -14.30 13.10 -20.97
C ASP A 28 -14.94 11.77 -20.59
N VAL A 29 -14.82 10.77 -21.47
CA VAL A 29 -15.46 9.46 -21.30
C VAL A 29 -14.41 8.42 -20.90
N LEU A 30 -14.67 7.65 -19.84
CA LEU A 30 -13.74 6.68 -19.27
C LEU A 30 -13.68 5.35 -20.05
N ASN A 31 -14.71 5.05 -20.86
CA ASN A 31 -14.82 3.83 -21.65
C ASN A 31 -14.47 4.04 -23.15
N LEU A 32 -13.59 5.01 -23.46
CA LEU A 32 -13.09 5.23 -24.82
C LEU A 32 -11.89 4.31 -25.11
N PHE A 33 -12.12 3.27 -25.91
CA PHE A 33 -11.08 2.28 -26.25
C PHE A 33 -10.43 2.50 -27.62
N ASP A 34 -11.15 3.09 -28.57
CA ASP A 34 -10.69 3.24 -29.95
C ASP A 34 -10.88 4.66 -30.47
N ILE A 35 -9.84 5.20 -31.11
CA ILE A 35 -9.93 6.41 -31.92
C ILE A 35 -9.53 6.07 -33.35
N VAL A 36 -10.45 6.25 -34.30
CA VAL A 36 -10.19 6.01 -35.73
C VAL A 36 -10.05 7.33 -36.48
N ARG A 37 -8.86 7.59 -37.00
CA ARG A 37 -8.57 8.77 -37.83
C ARG A 37 -8.91 8.49 -39.30
N LEU A 38 -9.88 9.22 -39.84
CA LEU A 38 -10.40 9.04 -41.21
C LEU A 38 -9.88 10.05 -42.25
N TYR A 39 -8.90 10.89 -41.90
CA TYR A 39 -8.30 11.89 -42.80
C TYR A 39 -6.76 11.77 -42.82
N ASP A 40 -6.11 12.24 -43.89
CA ASP A 40 -4.65 12.08 -44.10
C ASP A 40 -3.88 13.42 -44.23
N THR A 41 -4.47 14.52 -43.73
CA THR A 41 -3.82 15.84 -43.75
C THR A 41 -2.65 15.91 -42.76
N ARG A 42 -1.58 16.65 -43.10
CA ARG A 42 -0.38 16.80 -42.27
C ARG A 42 0.14 18.24 -42.28
N ASP A 43 0.42 18.78 -41.09
CA ASP A 43 0.82 20.19 -40.91
C ASP A 43 2.22 20.37 -40.29
N ALA A 44 3.07 19.34 -40.30
CA ALA A 44 4.37 19.40 -39.67
C ALA A 44 5.43 20.12 -40.53
N LYS A 45 6.32 20.86 -39.85
CA LYS A 45 7.47 21.55 -40.46
C LYS A 45 8.74 21.29 -39.64
N LYS A 46 9.84 20.94 -40.31
CA LYS A 46 11.19 20.80 -39.74
C LYS A 46 11.28 19.91 -38.46
N GLY A 47 10.58 18.77 -38.43
CA GLY A 47 10.64 17.82 -37.30
C GLY A 47 9.87 18.25 -36.05
N VAL A 48 9.12 19.35 -36.10
CA VAL A 48 8.20 19.76 -35.03
C VAL A 48 6.78 19.29 -35.40
N PRO A 49 6.09 18.55 -34.51
CA PRO A 49 4.70 18.17 -34.73
C PRO A 49 3.83 19.41 -35.00
N GLY A 50 2.99 19.36 -36.03
CA GLY A 50 2.05 20.45 -36.35
C GLY A 50 1.00 20.61 -35.26
N LYS A 51 0.27 21.74 -35.27
CA LYS A 51 -0.84 22.00 -34.31
C LYS A 51 -1.87 20.86 -34.31
N THR A 52 -2.17 20.34 -35.50
CA THR A 52 -3.06 19.20 -35.74
C THR A 52 -2.58 17.95 -35.00
N THR A 53 -1.33 17.53 -35.16
CA THR A 53 -0.77 16.37 -34.46
C THR A 53 -0.70 16.57 -32.95
N MET A 54 -0.39 17.78 -32.48
CA MET A 54 -0.38 18.09 -31.04
C MET A 54 -1.77 17.99 -30.41
N SER A 55 -2.81 18.50 -31.08
CA SER A 55 -4.19 18.35 -30.60
C SER A 55 -4.64 16.87 -30.58
N GLU A 56 -4.16 16.06 -31.53
CA GLU A 56 -4.43 14.61 -31.55
C GLU A 56 -3.70 13.89 -30.42
N ALA A 57 -2.44 14.22 -30.17
CA ALA A 57 -1.69 13.68 -29.03
C ALA A 57 -2.35 14.06 -27.69
N GLN A 58 -2.86 15.29 -27.56
CA GLN A 58 -3.64 15.70 -26.38
C GLN A 58 -4.98 14.96 -26.28
N LEU A 59 -5.67 14.72 -27.41
CA LEU A 59 -6.88 13.91 -27.43
C LEU A 59 -6.58 12.47 -27.00
N ILE A 60 -5.50 11.88 -27.51
CA ILE A 60 -4.99 10.59 -27.05
C ILE A 60 -4.68 10.66 -25.56
N GLY A 61 -4.01 11.71 -25.06
CA GLY A 61 -3.74 11.84 -23.62
C GLY A 61 -5.00 11.93 -22.76
N ARG A 62 -6.06 12.57 -23.27
CA ARG A 62 -7.38 12.60 -22.60
C ARG A 62 -8.16 11.30 -22.74
N GLY A 63 -7.99 10.59 -23.87
CA GLY A 63 -8.66 9.33 -24.18
C GLY A 63 -7.94 8.09 -23.66
N ALA A 64 -6.62 8.17 -23.41
CA ALA A 64 -5.76 7.13 -22.83
C ALA A 64 -5.98 7.02 -21.32
N ARG A 65 -7.25 7.14 -20.94
CA ARG A 65 -7.77 6.86 -19.61
C ARG A 65 -7.96 5.37 -19.47
N TYR A 66 -8.12 4.95 -18.22
CA TYR A 66 -8.51 3.61 -17.89
C TYR A 66 -10.02 3.60 -17.65
N CYS A 67 -10.69 2.56 -18.13
CA CYS A 67 -12.05 2.25 -17.73
C CYS A 67 -11.97 1.74 -16.28
N PRO A 68 -12.58 2.39 -15.27
CA PRO A 68 -12.51 1.91 -13.90
C PRO A 68 -13.18 0.54 -13.78
N PHE A 69 -12.45 -0.43 -13.27
CA PHE A 69 -12.98 -1.75 -12.97
C PHE A 69 -12.29 -2.32 -11.73
N GLN A 70 -12.96 -3.29 -11.12
CA GLN A 70 -12.52 -3.96 -9.92
C GLN A 70 -12.90 -5.44 -10.02
N ILE A 71 -11.90 -6.33 -9.92
CA ILE A 71 -12.11 -7.78 -9.98
C ILE A 71 -12.41 -8.34 -8.59
N SER A 72 -11.79 -7.74 -7.56
CA SER A 72 -11.99 -8.07 -6.16
C SER A 72 -12.10 -6.81 -5.33
N ASP A 73 -12.82 -6.87 -4.20
CA ASP A 73 -13.05 -5.75 -3.26
C ASP A 73 -11.75 -5.07 -2.78
N GLU A 74 -10.61 -5.74 -2.94
CA GLU A 74 -9.27 -5.30 -2.53
C GLU A 74 -8.56 -4.41 -3.58
N GLN A 75 -9.03 -4.40 -4.84
CA GLN A 75 -8.39 -3.63 -5.90
C GLN A 75 -8.88 -2.18 -5.92
N PRO A 76 -7.98 -1.18 -6.01
CA PRO A 76 -8.39 0.21 -6.18
C PRO A 76 -9.20 0.36 -7.47
N TYR A 77 -10.44 0.85 -7.32
CA TYR A 77 -11.38 1.03 -8.43
C TYR A 77 -10.86 2.05 -9.46
N PHE A 78 -10.20 3.11 -8.98
CA PHE A 78 -9.74 4.24 -9.77
C PHE A 78 -8.22 4.24 -10.09
N GLU A 79 -7.61 3.06 -10.17
CA GLU A 79 -6.18 2.92 -10.51
C GLU A 79 -5.95 1.86 -11.60
N ARG A 80 -4.92 2.11 -12.42
CA ARG A 80 -4.39 1.18 -13.43
C ARG A 80 -3.60 0.06 -12.76
N LYS A 81 -3.68 -1.15 -13.31
CA LYS A 81 -3.22 -2.39 -12.67
C LYS A 81 -2.21 -3.15 -13.54
N PHE A 82 -2.23 -2.98 -14.85
CA PHE A 82 -1.57 -3.85 -15.83
C PHE A 82 -0.63 -3.12 -16.80
N ASP A 83 -0.19 -1.89 -16.47
CA ASP A 83 0.73 -1.10 -17.32
C ASP A 83 2.04 -1.84 -17.65
N ASP A 84 2.55 -2.58 -16.67
CA ASP A 84 3.81 -3.31 -16.78
C ASP A 84 3.62 -4.74 -17.33
N ASP A 85 2.41 -5.32 -17.26
CA ASP A 85 2.11 -6.71 -17.64
C ASP A 85 1.36 -6.76 -18.98
N LEU A 86 2.12 -6.85 -20.07
CA LEU A 86 1.58 -6.76 -21.43
C LEU A 86 0.68 -7.93 -21.82
N THR A 87 0.73 -9.03 -21.07
CA THR A 87 0.04 -10.29 -21.39
C THR A 87 -1.29 -10.47 -20.67
N ASN A 88 -1.63 -9.59 -19.71
CA ASN A 88 -2.87 -9.70 -18.97
C ASN A 88 -4.09 -9.41 -19.87
N GLU A 89 -5.09 -10.29 -19.91
CA GLU A 89 -6.28 -10.12 -20.76
C GLU A 89 -7.09 -8.86 -20.40
N LEU A 90 -7.14 -8.49 -19.12
CA LEU A 90 -7.88 -7.31 -18.65
C LEU A 90 -7.15 -6.00 -18.92
N ARG A 91 -5.92 -6.05 -19.45
CA ARG A 91 -5.18 -4.87 -19.92
C ARG A 91 -5.94 -4.12 -21.02
N VAL A 92 -6.85 -4.79 -21.74
CA VAL A 92 -7.75 -4.14 -22.71
C VAL A 92 -8.57 -3.00 -22.09
N CYS A 93 -8.87 -3.06 -20.78
CA CYS A 93 -9.59 -2.00 -20.06
C CYS A 93 -8.70 -0.78 -19.72
N GLU A 94 -7.39 -0.88 -19.92
CA GLU A 94 -6.37 0.13 -19.60
C GLU A 94 -5.60 0.58 -20.86
N GLU A 95 -6.01 0.10 -22.03
CA GLU A 95 -5.43 0.43 -23.32
C GLU A 95 -6.35 1.33 -24.16
N LEU A 96 -5.73 2.20 -24.93
CA LEU A 96 -6.39 2.96 -25.99
C LEU A 96 -5.71 2.63 -27.33
N TYR A 97 -6.51 2.24 -28.31
CA TYR A 97 -6.09 1.98 -29.66
C TYR A 97 -6.32 3.22 -30.54
N TYR A 98 -5.24 3.74 -31.11
CA TYR A 98 -5.31 4.83 -32.08
C TYR A 98 -5.06 4.30 -33.50
N HIS A 99 -6.12 4.25 -34.30
CA HIS A 99 -6.09 3.76 -35.67
C HIS A 99 -5.91 4.92 -36.64
N SER A 100 -5.02 4.75 -37.62
CA SER A 100 -4.81 5.72 -38.69
C SER A 100 -4.43 5.00 -39.98
N ALA A 101 -4.68 5.66 -41.13
CA ALA A 101 -4.11 5.21 -42.39
C ALA A 101 -2.58 5.14 -42.28
N TYR A 102 -1.98 4.13 -42.92
CA TYR A 102 -0.54 3.92 -42.85
C TYR A 102 0.24 5.09 -43.46
N ASN A 103 0.79 5.95 -42.60
CA ASN A 103 1.60 7.10 -43.00
C ASN A 103 2.82 7.21 -42.06
N PRO A 104 3.99 6.68 -42.46
CA PRO A 104 5.17 6.59 -41.59
C PRO A 104 5.63 7.93 -41.01
N ARG A 105 5.51 9.02 -41.78
CA ARG A 105 5.91 10.37 -41.34
C ARG A 105 4.99 10.89 -40.26
N TYR A 106 3.68 10.70 -40.43
CA TYR A 106 2.69 11.05 -39.43
C TYR A 106 2.86 10.22 -38.14
N ILE A 107 3.07 8.91 -38.26
CA ILE A 107 3.31 8.01 -37.11
C ILE A 107 4.53 8.49 -36.31
N GLN A 108 5.61 8.89 -36.99
CA GLN A 108 6.80 9.42 -36.33
C GLN A 108 6.51 10.74 -35.58
N GLU A 109 5.76 11.65 -36.21
CA GLU A 109 5.36 12.93 -35.61
C GLU A 109 4.44 12.75 -34.40
N LEU A 110 3.50 11.81 -34.48
CA LEU A 110 2.60 11.46 -33.38
C LEU A 110 3.37 10.88 -32.20
N ASN A 111 4.31 9.95 -32.43
CA ASN A 111 5.18 9.42 -31.37
C ASN A 111 5.99 10.53 -30.70
N THR A 112 6.58 11.44 -31.48
CA THR A 112 7.32 12.59 -30.94
C THR A 112 6.41 13.52 -30.12
N ALA A 113 5.15 13.70 -30.53
CA ALA A 113 4.18 14.49 -29.78
C ALA A 113 3.78 13.80 -28.46
N LEU A 114 3.50 12.49 -28.49
CA LEU A 114 3.16 11.68 -27.32
C LEU A 114 4.28 11.65 -26.28
N GLU A 115 5.54 11.55 -26.73
CA GLU A 115 6.73 11.67 -25.87
C GLU A 115 6.80 13.05 -25.21
N LYS A 116 6.59 14.13 -25.97
CA LYS A 116 6.65 15.51 -25.44
C LYS A 116 5.60 15.82 -24.38
N ILE A 117 4.43 15.21 -24.48
CA ILE A 117 3.36 15.38 -23.49
C ILE A 117 3.46 14.38 -22.33
N GLY A 118 4.45 13.49 -22.33
CA GLY A 118 4.69 12.54 -21.24
C GLY A 118 3.74 11.34 -21.20
N ILE A 119 2.96 11.09 -22.27
CA ILE A 119 2.04 9.94 -22.34
C ILE A 119 2.80 8.66 -22.71
N LYS A 120 3.90 8.78 -23.44
CA LYS A 120 4.72 7.65 -23.87
C LYS A 120 6.17 7.85 -23.43
N ALA A 121 6.75 6.83 -22.79
CA ALA A 121 8.18 6.81 -22.50
C ALA A 121 9.00 6.86 -23.80
N LYS A 122 10.08 7.63 -23.79
CA LYS A 122 10.93 7.83 -24.97
C LYS A 122 11.55 6.52 -25.46
N ASN A 123 11.98 5.69 -24.52
CA ASN A 123 12.51 4.36 -24.78
C ASN A 123 11.89 3.39 -23.77
N SER A 124 11.12 2.43 -24.27
CA SER A 124 10.69 1.28 -23.49
C SER A 124 11.22 -0.01 -24.09
N ILE A 125 11.47 -1.00 -23.25
CA ILE A 125 11.92 -2.32 -23.67
C ILE A 125 11.00 -3.37 -23.08
N ALA A 126 10.38 -4.18 -23.93
CA ALA A 126 9.64 -5.36 -23.51
C ALA A 126 10.63 -6.50 -23.24
N ARG A 127 10.50 -7.14 -22.07
CA ARG A 127 11.34 -8.25 -21.63
C ARG A 127 10.46 -9.43 -21.20
N PRO A 128 10.62 -10.63 -21.79
CA PRO A 128 9.88 -11.80 -21.35
C PRO A 128 10.46 -12.32 -20.03
N MET A 129 9.63 -12.40 -19.00
CA MET A 129 9.92 -13.07 -17.73
C MET A 129 9.26 -14.46 -17.78
N SER A 130 9.97 -15.39 -18.41
CA SER A 130 9.50 -16.77 -18.60
C SER A 130 10.04 -17.68 -17.49
N LEU A 131 9.18 -18.56 -17.01
CA LEU A 131 9.55 -19.67 -16.13
C LEU A 131 10.30 -20.74 -16.93
N LYS A 132 11.35 -21.29 -16.31
CA LYS A 132 12.13 -22.39 -16.88
C LYS A 132 11.29 -23.62 -17.14
N THR A 133 11.58 -24.30 -18.25
CA THR A 133 10.85 -25.51 -18.63
C THR A 133 11.07 -26.63 -17.62
N GLU A 134 12.28 -26.74 -17.08
CA GLU A 134 12.67 -27.68 -16.03
C GLU A 134 11.82 -27.45 -14.78
N PHE A 135 11.66 -26.19 -14.36
CA PHE A 135 10.85 -25.83 -13.20
C PHE A 135 9.36 -26.16 -13.42
N LYS A 136 8.79 -25.82 -14.58
CA LYS A 136 7.39 -26.17 -14.94
C LYS A 136 7.13 -27.67 -14.87
N ASN A 137 8.16 -28.50 -15.09
CA ASN A 137 8.05 -29.94 -15.06
C ASN A 137 8.11 -30.54 -13.64
N THR A 138 8.57 -29.79 -12.64
CA THR A 138 8.69 -30.25 -11.25
C THR A 138 7.34 -30.59 -10.62
N LYS A 139 7.37 -31.46 -9.60
CA LYS A 139 6.18 -31.77 -8.79
C LYS A 139 5.74 -30.53 -7.99
N PHE A 140 6.71 -29.75 -7.50
CA PHE A 140 6.46 -28.52 -6.76
C PHE A 140 5.66 -27.50 -7.56
N TYR A 141 6.01 -27.22 -8.82
CA TYR A 141 5.23 -26.28 -9.64
C TYR A 141 3.80 -26.79 -9.89
N LYS A 142 3.66 -28.06 -10.27
CA LYS A 142 2.37 -28.66 -10.66
C LYS A 142 1.37 -28.80 -9.51
N THR A 143 1.86 -29.09 -8.30
CA THR A 143 1.02 -29.51 -7.17
C THR A 143 1.40 -28.89 -5.82
N GLY A 144 2.49 -28.13 -5.76
CA GLY A 144 2.91 -27.41 -4.57
C GLY A 144 2.04 -26.18 -4.31
N PHE A 145 2.17 -25.66 -3.09
CA PHE A 145 1.35 -24.56 -2.59
C PHE A 145 2.21 -23.37 -2.21
N ILE A 146 1.68 -22.18 -2.48
CA ILE A 146 2.06 -20.93 -1.84
C ILE A 146 0.96 -20.55 -0.85
N PHE A 147 1.34 -20.17 0.36
CA PHE A 147 0.43 -19.78 1.42
C PHE A 147 0.37 -18.26 1.52
N LEU A 148 -0.83 -17.68 1.43
CA LEU A 148 -1.03 -16.25 1.44
C LEU A 148 -2.12 -15.88 2.45
N ASN A 149 -1.99 -14.71 3.07
CA ASN A 149 -3.04 -14.19 3.93
C ASN A 149 -4.00 -13.27 3.17
N GLU A 150 -5.11 -12.92 3.80
CA GLU A 150 -6.20 -12.15 3.19
C GLU A 150 -6.45 -10.86 3.97
N GLN A 151 -7.00 -9.86 3.29
CA GLN A 151 -7.52 -8.68 3.96
C GLN A 151 -8.90 -9.00 4.54
N LYS A 152 -9.07 -8.83 5.85
CA LYS A 152 -10.37 -9.04 6.53
C LYS A 152 -10.87 -7.72 7.10
N LYS A 153 -12.16 -7.47 6.96
CA LYS A 153 -12.82 -6.31 7.59
C LYS A 153 -12.65 -6.40 9.11
N TYR A 154 -12.24 -5.30 9.72
CA TYR A 154 -11.91 -5.24 11.14
C TYR A 154 -13.08 -4.71 11.95
N ASN A 155 -13.72 -5.60 12.72
CA ASN A 155 -14.87 -5.29 13.56
C ASN A 155 -14.51 -4.76 14.95
N ARG A 156 -13.21 -4.60 15.28
CA ARG A 156 -12.71 -4.04 16.55
C ARG A 156 -13.09 -4.82 17.82
N GLU A 157 -13.39 -6.10 17.69
CA GLU A 157 -13.84 -6.97 18.80
C GLU A 157 -12.78 -7.14 19.91
N ASP A 158 -11.52 -6.88 19.61
CA ASP A 158 -10.37 -6.85 20.52
C ASP A 158 -10.20 -5.52 21.28
N ILE A 159 -11.00 -4.49 20.99
CA ILE A 159 -10.92 -3.20 21.69
C ILE A 159 -11.79 -3.20 22.97
N PHE A 160 -11.15 -3.25 24.13
CA PHE A 160 -11.79 -3.23 25.45
C PHE A 160 -11.58 -1.93 26.26
N SER A 161 -10.71 -1.02 25.80
CA SER A 161 -10.39 0.23 26.49
C SER A 161 -10.07 1.37 25.51
N LEU A 162 -10.05 2.62 25.98
CA LEU A 162 -9.39 3.70 25.26
C LEU A 162 -7.88 3.41 25.17
N LYS A 163 -7.22 3.97 24.14
CA LYS A 163 -5.76 3.88 24.02
C LYS A 163 -5.10 4.42 25.29
N SER A 164 -4.05 3.76 25.78
CA SER A 164 -3.31 4.20 26.97
C SER A 164 -2.82 5.64 26.86
N SER A 165 -2.45 6.08 25.65
CA SER A 165 -2.08 7.48 25.38
C SER A 165 -3.19 8.47 25.74
N LEU A 166 -4.47 8.12 25.63
CA LEU A 166 -5.59 8.97 26.02
C LEU A 166 -5.87 8.96 27.52
N ILE A 167 -5.62 7.82 28.16
CA ILE A 167 -5.93 7.56 29.57
C ILE A 167 -4.81 8.10 30.48
N GLU A 168 -3.56 7.88 30.09
CA GLU A 168 -2.37 8.15 30.91
C GLU A 168 -1.85 9.57 30.70
N GLN A 169 -2.15 10.22 29.56
CA GLN A 169 -1.78 11.63 29.35
C GLN A 169 -2.64 12.58 30.18
N THR A 170 -2.01 13.60 30.75
CA THR A 170 -2.73 14.68 31.43
C THR A 170 -3.16 15.73 30.40
N HIS A 171 -4.47 15.94 30.27
CA HIS A 171 -5.05 16.84 29.27
C HIS A 171 -5.05 18.29 29.77
N LYS A 172 -4.35 19.19 29.09
CA LYS A 172 -4.26 20.60 29.48
C LYS A 172 -5.49 21.41 29.08
N VAL A 173 -6.11 22.07 30.05
CA VAL A 173 -7.27 22.96 29.83
C VAL A 173 -6.98 24.32 30.45
N SER A 174 -7.04 25.39 29.67
CA SER A 174 -6.96 26.76 30.20
C SER A 174 -8.37 27.36 30.28
N LEU A 175 -8.75 27.80 31.47
CA LEU A 175 -10.01 28.50 31.70
C LEU A 175 -9.94 29.92 31.16
N LYS A 176 -11.10 30.44 30.75
CA LYS A 176 -11.23 31.86 30.38
C LYS A 176 -11.09 32.70 31.65
N THR A 177 -10.02 33.50 31.72
CA THR A 177 -9.74 34.35 32.89
C THR A 177 -10.48 35.69 32.84
N GLY A 178 -11.22 35.99 31.76
CA GLY A 178 -11.95 37.26 31.58
C GLY A 178 -11.07 38.47 31.25
N TYR A 179 -9.73 38.34 31.35
CA TYR A 179 -8.79 39.38 30.96
C TYR A 179 -8.69 39.47 29.43
N THR A 180 -8.95 40.66 28.89
CA THR A 180 -8.78 40.95 27.46
C THR A 180 -7.40 41.56 27.25
N LYS A 181 -6.60 40.99 26.35
CA LYS A 181 -5.29 41.54 25.99
C LYS A 181 -5.49 42.52 24.83
N SER A 182 -5.51 43.83 25.09
CA SER A 182 -5.49 44.84 24.02
C SER A 182 -4.05 45.09 23.57
N SER A 183 -3.74 44.78 22.32
CA SER A 183 -2.45 45.15 21.71
C SER A 183 -2.57 46.52 21.04
N VAL A 184 -1.70 47.47 21.41
CA VAL A 184 -1.49 48.72 20.67
C VAL A 184 -0.33 48.50 19.70
N ALA A 185 -0.54 48.76 18.40
CA ALA A 185 0.39 48.39 17.31
C ALA A 185 1.80 49.04 17.39
N PHE A 186 1.98 50.10 18.19
CA PHE A 186 3.25 50.86 18.27
C PHE A 186 3.70 51.20 19.70
N GLY A 187 3.22 50.51 20.74
CA GLY A 187 3.65 50.73 22.12
C GLY A 187 4.34 49.51 22.73
N LYS A 188 5.42 49.70 23.51
CA LYS A 188 5.98 48.63 24.35
C LYS A 188 4.95 48.24 25.42
N THR A 189 4.43 47.02 25.33
CA THR A 189 3.48 46.44 26.28
C THR A 189 4.12 46.25 27.67
N THR A 190 3.56 46.85 28.72
CA THR A 190 3.62 46.27 30.06
C THR A 190 2.54 45.20 30.13
N THR A 191 2.95 43.93 30.01
CA THR A 191 2.05 42.82 30.30
C THR A 191 1.92 42.73 31.81
N ALA A 192 0.74 43.02 32.36
CA ALA A 192 0.41 42.51 33.68
C ALA A 192 0.41 40.98 33.56
N ALA A 193 1.44 40.33 34.10
CA ALA A 193 1.47 38.88 34.22
C ALA A 193 0.32 38.49 35.15
N VAL A 194 -0.76 37.97 34.58
CA VAL A 194 -1.86 37.41 35.36
C VAL A 194 -1.30 36.18 36.04
N ASP A 195 -1.24 36.19 37.37
CA ASP A 195 -0.83 35.04 38.16
C ASP A 195 -1.83 33.90 37.90
N LYS A 196 -1.32 32.81 37.33
CA LYS A 196 -2.12 31.64 36.96
C LYS A 196 -1.68 30.48 37.83
N LYS A 197 -2.66 29.80 38.41
CA LYS A 197 -2.46 28.55 39.12
C LYS A 197 -2.77 27.40 38.17
N GLU A 198 -2.02 26.31 38.30
CA GLU A 198 -2.28 25.04 37.63
C GLU A 198 -2.54 23.97 38.69
N LYS A 199 -3.49 23.07 38.42
CA LYS A 199 -3.83 21.97 39.32
C LYS A 199 -4.36 20.80 38.52
N GLU A 200 -3.88 19.60 38.88
CA GLU A 200 -4.35 18.34 38.33
C GLU A 200 -5.70 17.93 38.96
N TYR A 201 -6.60 17.44 38.12
CA TYR A 201 -7.92 16.92 38.44
C TYR A 201 -8.14 15.59 37.73
N LYS A 202 -8.90 14.66 38.32
CA LYS A 202 -9.46 13.52 37.56
C LYS A 202 -10.79 13.93 36.95
N LEU A 203 -11.03 13.53 35.71
CA LEU A 203 -12.28 13.83 35.02
C LEU A 203 -13.49 13.28 35.79
N ALA A 204 -13.35 12.06 36.32
CA ALA A 204 -14.37 11.38 37.12
C ALA A 204 -14.83 12.20 38.34
N ASP A 205 -13.93 12.99 38.95
CA ASP A 205 -14.20 13.80 40.14
C ASP A 205 -15.11 15.01 39.84
N PHE A 206 -15.33 15.34 38.57
CA PHE A 206 -16.26 16.42 38.19
C PHE A 206 -17.73 15.99 38.36
N GLY A 207 -17.97 14.71 38.58
CA GLY A 207 -19.30 14.16 38.83
C GLY A 207 -19.98 13.69 37.55
N HIS A 208 -20.63 12.53 37.66
CA HIS A 208 -21.24 11.83 36.54
C HIS A 208 -22.22 12.70 35.74
N HIS A 209 -23.01 13.54 36.40
CA HIS A 209 -24.01 14.40 35.75
C HIS A 209 -23.37 15.49 34.86
N ILE A 210 -22.22 16.05 35.26
CA ILE A 210 -21.48 17.04 34.45
C ILE A 210 -20.89 16.37 33.21
N ILE A 211 -20.22 15.22 33.38
CA ILE A 211 -19.62 14.48 32.26
C ILE A 211 -20.71 14.00 31.30
N ARG A 212 -21.84 13.50 31.82
CA ARG A 212 -23.00 13.09 31.01
C ARG A 212 -23.57 14.26 30.21
N LYS A 213 -23.65 15.45 30.80
CA LYS A 213 -24.09 16.67 30.09
C LYS A 213 -23.10 17.07 29.00
N ALA A 214 -21.79 16.95 29.25
CA ALA A 214 -20.74 17.22 28.27
C ALA A 214 -20.84 16.26 27.07
N ILE A 215 -20.94 14.95 27.34
CA ILE A 215 -21.17 13.91 26.33
C ILE A 215 -22.40 14.22 25.46
N ASN A 216 -23.53 14.59 26.09
CA ASN A 216 -24.76 14.90 25.34
C ASN A 216 -24.69 16.16 24.48
N LYS A 217 -23.70 17.04 24.68
CA LYS A 217 -23.47 18.22 23.84
C LYS A 217 -22.68 17.91 22.57
N LEU A 218 -22.06 16.73 22.49
CA LEU A 218 -21.15 16.35 21.42
C LEU A 218 -21.75 15.18 20.63
N ASP A 219 -22.11 15.43 19.37
CA ASP A 219 -22.75 14.42 18.51
C ASP A 219 -21.91 13.14 18.35
N PHE A 220 -20.58 13.26 18.39
CA PHE A 220 -19.65 12.13 18.31
C PHE A 220 -19.91 11.06 19.38
N TYR A 221 -20.35 11.46 20.59
CA TYR A 221 -20.54 10.56 21.72
C TYR A 221 -21.94 9.92 21.78
N LYS A 222 -22.74 10.02 20.71
CA LYS A 222 -23.95 9.20 20.57
C LYS A 222 -23.57 7.72 20.73
N PHE A 223 -24.33 6.99 21.53
CA PHE A 223 -23.96 5.61 21.90
C PHE A 223 -23.83 4.70 20.68
N SER A 224 -24.68 4.87 19.66
CA SER A 224 -24.55 4.18 18.37
C SER A 224 -23.20 4.42 17.70
N ASN A 225 -22.71 5.66 17.69
CA ASN A 225 -21.41 6.00 17.12
C ASN A 225 -20.25 5.47 17.98
N LEU A 226 -20.36 5.54 19.31
CA LEU A 226 -19.35 4.95 20.20
C LEU A 226 -19.23 3.44 20.01
N LYS A 227 -20.32 2.72 19.74
CA LYS A 227 -20.29 1.27 19.46
C LYS A 227 -19.56 0.91 18.17
N VAL A 228 -19.49 1.82 17.19
CA VAL A 228 -18.67 1.62 15.98
C VAL A 228 -17.17 1.60 16.32
N HIS A 229 -16.74 2.47 17.25
CA HIS A 229 -15.34 2.60 17.61
C HIS A 229 -14.91 1.70 18.79
N LEU A 230 -15.84 1.43 19.72
CA LEU A 230 -15.66 0.72 20.98
C LEU A 230 -16.78 -0.34 21.10
N PRO A 231 -16.73 -1.42 20.31
CA PRO A 231 -17.84 -2.38 20.21
C PRO A 231 -18.11 -3.12 21.52
N ASN A 232 -17.12 -3.26 22.40
CA ASN A 232 -17.30 -3.90 23.72
C ASN A 232 -17.89 -2.98 24.80
N LEU A 233 -18.08 -1.69 24.52
CA LEU A 233 -18.72 -0.77 25.46
C LEU A 233 -20.18 -1.17 25.69
N LYS A 234 -20.58 -1.36 26.95
CA LYS A 234 -21.93 -1.80 27.34
C LYS A 234 -22.87 -0.63 27.56
N SER A 235 -22.38 0.50 28.08
CA SER A 235 -23.21 1.67 28.35
C SER A 235 -22.42 2.98 28.44
N ILE A 236 -23.12 4.12 28.36
CA ILE A 236 -22.52 5.44 28.64
C ILE A 236 -22.08 5.55 30.11
N SER A 237 -22.77 4.91 31.04
CA SER A 237 -22.36 4.91 32.45
C SER A 237 -21.02 4.21 32.65
N GLU A 238 -20.82 3.08 31.96
CA GLU A 238 -19.51 2.41 31.92
C GLU A 238 -18.46 3.30 31.27
N PHE A 239 -18.77 3.97 30.16
CA PHE A 239 -17.84 4.89 29.48
C PHE A 239 -17.33 5.99 30.41
N ILE A 240 -18.21 6.53 31.28
CA ILE A 240 -17.88 7.60 32.21
C ILE A 240 -17.08 7.09 33.42
N SER A 241 -17.45 5.94 33.98
CA SER A 241 -16.97 5.49 35.30
C SER A 241 -15.83 4.47 35.24
N SER A 242 -15.74 3.67 34.18
CA SER A 242 -14.75 2.62 34.07
C SER A 242 -13.35 3.19 33.86
N GLU A 243 -12.38 2.57 34.54
CA GLU A 243 -10.96 2.86 34.36
C GLU A 243 -10.44 2.55 32.95
N ASN A 244 -11.13 1.66 32.23
CA ASN A 244 -10.81 1.35 30.83
C ASN A 244 -11.22 2.48 29.87
N TYR A 245 -12.01 3.46 30.34
CA TYR A 245 -12.51 4.58 29.54
C TYR A 245 -12.19 5.92 30.22
N LEU A 246 -13.19 6.76 30.52
CA LEU A 246 -12.96 8.10 31.07
C LEU A 246 -12.56 8.11 32.55
N GLY A 247 -12.75 7.00 33.28
CA GLY A 247 -12.56 6.95 34.73
C GLY A 247 -11.13 7.27 35.20
N LYS A 248 -10.12 7.01 34.35
CA LYS A 248 -8.71 7.30 34.63
C LYS A 248 -8.19 8.60 34.01
N VAL A 249 -8.99 9.30 33.20
CA VAL A 249 -8.55 10.49 32.47
C VAL A 249 -8.24 11.63 33.45
N LYS A 250 -7.05 12.21 33.30
CA LYS A 250 -6.57 13.35 34.10
C LYS A 250 -6.58 14.64 33.29
N LEU A 251 -6.86 15.75 33.97
CA LEU A 251 -6.82 17.09 33.42
C LEU A 251 -5.86 17.94 34.23
N ASP A 252 -5.09 18.78 33.56
CA ASP A 252 -4.33 19.85 34.18
C ASP A 252 -4.99 21.17 33.82
N ILE A 253 -5.59 21.83 34.80
CA ILE A 253 -6.41 23.03 34.58
C ILE A 253 -5.66 24.26 35.03
N SER A 254 -5.47 25.20 34.09
CA SER A 254 -4.85 26.50 34.34
C SER A 254 -5.87 27.64 34.35
N GLY A 255 -5.80 28.52 35.36
CA GLY A 255 -6.77 29.59 35.56
C GLY A 255 -6.36 30.54 36.68
N LEU A 256 -7.25 31.46 37.05
CA LEU A 256 -7.00 32.32 38.22
C LEU A 256 -6.97 31.49 39.51
N PRO A 257 -6.15 31.83 40.52
CA PRO A 257 -6.05 31.05 41.75
C PRO A 257 -7.42 30.74 42.40
N ALA A 258 -8.31 31.73 42.47
CA ALA A 258 -9.67 31.55 43.00
C ALA A 258 -10.55 30.58 42.18
N GLN A 259 -10.40 30.54 40.85
CA GLN A 259 -11.12 29.60 40.00
C GLN A 259 -10.59 28.18 40.20
N ILE A 260 -9.28 28.03 40.30
CA ILE A 260 -8.64 26.72 40.47
C ILE A 260 -8.92 26.14 41.84
N ASP A 261 -9.02 26.95 42.89
CA ASP A 261 -9.34 26.45 44.23
C ASP A 261 -10.80 26.03 44.38
N ASN A 262 -11.72 26.61 43.60
CA ASN A 262 -13.14 26.24 43.60
C ASN A 262 -13.78 26.34 42.21
N LEU A 263 -13.61 25.29 41.40
CA LEU A 263 -14.20 25.21 40.05
C LEU A 263 -15.73 25.19 40.11
N THR A 264 -16.36 26.14 39.41
CA THR A 264 -17.82 26.16 39.24
C THR A 264 -18.30 25.00 38.37
N PRO A 265 -19.58 24.57 38.50
CA PRO A 265 -20.15 23.54 37.62
C PRO A 265 -20.04 23.86 36.13
N LYS A 266 -20.10 25.15 35.77
CA LYS A 266 -19.94 25.61 34.38
C LYS A 266 -18.52 25.42 33.87
N GLU A 267 -17.52 25.77 34.67
CA GLU A 267 -16.11 25.58 34.31
C GLU A 267 -15.75 24.09 34.21
N LYS A 268 -16.26 23.25 35.13
CA LYS A 268 -16.13 21.79 35.04
C LYS A 268 -16.74 21.25 33.75
N LEU A 269 -17.91 21.75 33.34
CA LEU A 269 -18.57 21.36 32.10
C LEU A 269 -17.76 21.78 30.87
N GLU A 270 -17.29 23.03 30.81
CA GLU A 270 -16.47 23.53 29.70
C GLU A 270 -15.14 22.76 29.58
N ALA A 271 -14.47 22.49 30.70
CA ALA A 271 -13.27 21.67 30.72
C ALA A 271 -13.53 20.24 30.24
N SER A 272 -14.63 19.63 30.68
CA SER A 272 -15.04 18.29 30.23
C SER A 272 -15.29 18.25 28.72
N ILE A 273 -15.98 19.24 28.16
CA ILE A 273 -16.24 19.33 26.71
C ILE A 273 -14.92 19.38 25.94
N LYS A 274 -14.00 20.26 26.34
CA LYS A 274 -12.72 20.43 25.64
C LYS A 274 -11.89 19.14 25.63
N VAL A 275 -11.84 18.43 26.74
CA VAL A 275 -11.12 17.14 26.81
C VAL A 275 -11.82 16.08 25.98
N LEU A 276 -13.15 16.04 25.98
CA LEU A 276 -13.91 15.13 25.13
C LEU A 276 -13.70 15.45 23.64
N GLU A 277 -13.63 16.70 23.22
CA GLU A 277 -13.30 17.04 21.81
C GLU A 277 -11.92 16.50 21.39
N ASN A 278 -10.92 16.61 22.26
CA ASN A 278 -9.59 16.04 22.02
C ASN A 278 -9.63 14.51 21.94
N ILE A 279 -10.31 13.85 22.89
CA ILE A 279 -10.47 12.40 22.92
C ILE A 279 -11.20 11.91 21.66
N ALA A 280 -12.29 12.59 21.26
CA ALA A 280 -13.05 12.26 20.06
C ALA A 280 -12.17 12.31 18.80
N THR A 281 -11.31 13.32 18.69
CA THR A 281 -10.37 13.45 17.56
C THR A 281 -9.44 12.23 17.45
N VAL A 282 -8.92 11.75 18.58
CA VAL A 282 -8.01 10.59 18.60
C VAL A 282 -8.77 9.28 18.31
N ILE A 283 -9.95 9.08 18.91
CA ILE A 283 -10.79 7.91 18.61
C ILE A 283 -11.17 7.89 17.12
N ALA A 284 -11.51 9.05 16.56
CA ALA A 284 -11.87 9.21 15.16
C ALA A 284 -10.68 9.05 14.20
N SER A 285 -9.45 9.36 14.63
CA SER A 285 -8.24 9.17 13.80
C SER A 285 -7.83 7.71 13.65
N ASP A 286 -8.27 6.84 14.56
CA ASP A 286 -7.95 5.41 14.55
C ASP A 286 -8.88 4.65 13.59
N LYS A 287 -8.90 5.05 12.31
CA LYS A 287 -9.72 4.45 11.25
C LYS A 287 -9.03 3.22 10.63
N ILE A 288 -8.72 2.24 11.45
CA ILE A 288 -8.41 0.92 10.92
C ILE A 288 -9.74 0.27 10.56
N GLU A 289 -9.95 0.06 9.26
CA GLU A 289 -11.14 -0.61 8.70
C GLU A 289 -10.87 -2.06 8.34
N TYR A 290 -9.60 -2.41 8.09
CA TYR A 290 -9.17 -3.73 7.69
C TYR A 290 -7.96 -4.20 8.51
N LYS A 291 -7.79 -5.51 8.61
CA LYS A 291 -6.60 -6.16 9.17
C LYS A 291 -6.22 -7.34 8.27
N GLY A 292 -4.94 -7.64 8.15
CA GLY A 292 -4.47 -8.87 7.52
C GLY A 292 -4.80 -10.07 8.39
N SER A 293 -5.27 -11.17 7.79
CA SER A 293 -5.50 -12.41 8.52
C SER A 293 -4.18 -13.00 9.00
N LYS A 294 -4.17 -13.56 10.21
CA LYS A 294 -3.08 -14.40 10.71
C LYS A 294 -3.11 -15.80 10.10
N GLU A 295 -4.29 -16.21 9.65
CA GLU A 295 -4.52 -17.44 8.91
C GLU A 295 -4.05 -17.28 7.46
N PHE A 296 -3.16 -18.17 7.02
CA PHE A 296 -2.68 -18.24 5.65
C PHE A 296 -3.32 -19.42 4.92
N LYS A 297 -3.86 -19.15 3.72
CA LYS A 297 -4.56 -20.12 2.89
C LYS A 297 -3.68 -20.62 1.75
N PRO A 298 -3.83 -21.90 1.35
CA PRO A 298 -3.06 -22.49 0.27
C PRO A 298 -3.57 -22.06 -1.11
N PHE A 299 -2.66 -21.75 -2.02
CA PHE A 299 -2.91 -21.55 -3.45
C PHE A 299 -1.91 -22.36 -4.26
N MET A 300 -2.31 -22.95 -5.39
CA MET A 300 -1.37 -23.72 -6.20
C MET A 300 -0.32 -22.79 -6.83
N VAL A 301 0.94 -23.21 -6.81
CA VAL A 301 2.05 -22.41 -7.37
C VAL A 301 1.82 -22.13 -8.86
N LYS A 302 1.43 -23.14 -9.64
CA LYS A 302 1.11 -22.98 -11.07
C LYS A 302 -0.01 -21.98 -11.40
N ASP A 303 -0.91 -21.71 -10.46
CA ASP A 303 -2.05 -20.82 -10.68
C ASP A 303 -1.70 -19.37 -10.30
N LYS A 304 -0.66 -19.19 -9.48
CA LYS A 304 -0.20 -17.87 -9.00
C LYS A 304 1.05 -17.37 -9.71
N ILE A 305 1.99 -18.25 -10.05
CA ILE A 305 3.27 -17.90 -10.65
C ILE A 305 3.23 -18.31 -12.12
N THR A 306 3.25 -17.34 -13.01
CA THR A 306 3.09 -17.55 -14.46
C THR A 306 4.17 -16.80 -15.24
N ASP A 307 4.22 -17.04 -16.56
CA ASP A 307 5.02 -16.21 -17.44
C ASP A 307 4.40 -14.81 -17.54
N LYS A 308 5.23 -13.78 -17.70
CA LYS A 308 4.79 -12.39 -17.97
C LYS A 308 5.69 -11.75 -19.01
N VAL A 309 5.16 -10.76 -19.73
CA VAL A 309 5.99 -9.84 -20.53
C VAL A 309 5.98 -8.48 -19.86
N LEU A 310 7.15 -8.10 -19.34
CA LEU A 310 7.34 -6.86 -18.59
C LEU A 310 7.78 -5.73 -19.53
N ASN A 311 7.20 -4.55 -19.36
CA ASN A 311 7.61 -3.36 -20.11
C ASN A 311 8.40 -2.40 -19.22
N PHE A 312 9.63 -2.06 -19.61
CA PHE A 312 10.51 -1.20 -18.82
C PHE A 312 10.73 0.15 -19.49
N ALA A 313 10.34 1.24 -18.84
CA ALA A 313 10.66 2.61 -19.26
C ALA A 313 12.06 3.01 -18.76
N LEU A 314 13.06 2.97 -19.65
CA LEU A 314 14.47 3.19 -19.27
C LEU A 314 14.78 4.62 -18.78
N SER A 315 13.90 5.58 -19.06
CA SER A 315 14.08 6.98 -18.65
C SER A 315 13.50 7.31 -17.27
N ASP A 316 12.65 6.43 -16.71
CA ASP A 316 11.73 6.82 -15.62
C ASP A 316 12.10 6.17 -14.28
N SER A 317 13.00 5.17 -14.28
CA SER A 317 13.51 4.52 -13.07
C SER A 317 14.68 5.31 -12.45
N THR A 318 14.67 5.46 -11.12
CA THR A 318 15.82 5.97 -10.36
C THR A 318 16.98 4.98 -10.31
N ASP A 319 16.69 3.67 -10.46
CA ASP A 319 17.67 2.62 -10.55
C ASP A 319 18.06 2.36 -12.02
N LYS A 320 19.36 2.47 -12.29
CA LYS A 320 19.96 2.28 -13.62
C LYS A 320 20.02 0.82 -14.06
N GLU A 321 19.79 -0.14 -13.18
CA GLU A 321 19.79 -1.58 -13.46
C GLU A 321 18.42 -2.14 -13.78
N PHE A 322 17.35 -1.41 -13.44
CA PHE A 322 15.99 -1.82 -13.71
C PHE A 322 15.75 -1.97 -15.22
N GLY A 323 15.18 -3.10 -15.64
CA GLY A 323 14.96 -3.46 -17.05
C GLY A 323 16.16 -4.05 -17.77
N LYS A 324 17.35 -4.07 -17.15
CA LYS A 324 18.54 -4.69 -17.74
C LYS A 324 18.64 -6.16 -17.39
N SER A 325 18.98 -6.98 -18.38
CA SER A 325 19.20 -8.41 -18.21
C SER A 325 20.32 -8.70 -17.20
N MET A 326 20.10 -9.67 -16.30
CA MET A 326 21.13 -10.14 -15.36
C MET A 326 22.10 -11.12 -16.04
N ILE A 327 21.61 -11.88 -17.02
CA ILE A 327 22.43 -12.85 -17.76
C ILE A 327 23.29 -12.19 -18.85
N ASN A 328 22.99 -10.96 -19.27
CA ASN A 328 23.79 -10.26 -20.27
C ASN A 328 24.92 -9.43 -19.61
N PRO A 329 26.19 -9.85 -19.71
CA PRO A 329 27.31 -9.14 -19.09
C PRO A 329 27.59 -7.76 -19.72
N THR A 330 27.04 -7.49 -20.90
CA THR A 330 27.17 -6.16 -21.54
C THR A 330 26.18 -5.14 -21.00
N GLU A 331 25.08 -5.60 -20.38
CA GLU A 331 24.05 -4.72 -19.84
C GLU A 331 24.30 -4.39 -18.36
N THR A 332 24.74 -5.38 -17.57
CA THR A 332 24.83 -5.26 -16.11
C THR A 332 26.24 -5.50 -15.56
N ASN A 333 26.58 -4.78 -14.49
CA ASN A 333 27.74 -5.10 -13.65
C ASN A 333 27.47 -6.24 -12.66
N TYR A 334 26.21 -6.65 -12.52
CA TYR A 334 25.77 -7.69 -11.59
C TYR A 334 25.59 -9.05 -12.26
N HIS A 335 26.31 -9.29 -13.36
CA HIS A 335 26.18 -10.49 -14.17
C HIS A 335 26.21 -11.78 -13.32
N LEU A 336 25.26 -12.66 -13.63
CA LEU A 336 25.16 -14.02 -13.13
C LEU A 336 24.43 -14.87 -14.18
N ASP A 337 25.02 -16.00 -14.56
CA ASP A 337 24.43 -16.91 -15.55
C ASP A 337 23.30 -17.75 -14.94
N LEU A 338 22.06 -17.28 -15.05
CA LEU A 338 20.90 -17.97 -14.45
C LEU A 338 20.54 -19.28 -15.16
N SER A 339 21.02 -19.53 -16.38
CA SER A 339 20.74 -20.75 -17.15
C SER A 339 21.08 -22.03 -16.36
N ASN A 340 22.21 -22.02 -15.65
CA ASN A 340 22.75 -23.17 -14.92
C ASN A 340 22.32 -23.23 -13.43
N ARG A 341 21.29 -22.46 -13.06
CA ARG A 341 20.86 -22.28 -11.66
C ARG A 341 19.42 -22.73 -11.48
N ASP A 342 19.21 -24.03 -11.33
CA ASP A 342 17.87 -24.64 -11.21
C ASP A 342 17.06 -24.09 -10.01
N TRP A 343 17.76 -23.56 -9.00
CA TRP A 343 17.13 -22.93 -7.85
C TRP A 343 16.48 -21.57 -8.16
N TYR A 344 16.82 -20.92 -9.28
CA TYR A 344 16.14 -19.71 -9.74
C TYR A 344 15.16 -20.06 -10.85
N VAL A 345 13.87 -19.73 -10.64
CA VAL A 345 12.78 -20.31 -11.44
C VAL A 345 12.55 -19.65 -12.80
N PHE A 346 13.00 -18.41 -12.98
CA PHE A 346 12.85 -17.65 -14.23
C PHE A 346 14.13 -17.72 -15.07
N GLU A 347 14.01 -17.52 -16.38
CA GLU A 347 15.15 -17.55 -17.31
C GLU A 347 16.12 -16.36 -17.11
N ASP A 348 15.60 -15.20 -16.67
CA ASP A 348 16.38 -13.98 -16.45
C ASP A 348 15.78 -13.15 -15.32
N CYS A 349 16.52 -12.15 -14.85
CA CYS A 349 16.08 -11.14 -13.90
C CYS A 349 16.32 -9.74 -14.46
N PHE A 350 15.25 -8.95 -14.58
CA PHE A 350 15.29 -7.55 -15.02
C PHE A 350 15.09 -6.56 -13.87
N GLY A 351 15.27 -7.02 -12.64
CA GLY A 351 15.05 -6.25 -11.42
C GLY A 351 16.08 -5.16 -11.16
N THR A 352 15.92 -4.50 -10.02
CA THR A 352 16.81 -3.46 -9.49
C THR A 352 18.19 -4.01 -9.11
N SER A 353 19.09 -3.09 -8.77
CA SER A 353 20.42 -3.41 -8.26
C SER A 353 20.34 -4.27 -6.99
N GLU A 354 19.43 -3.94 -6.07
CA GLU A 354 19.24 -4.68 -4.82
C GLU A 354 18.65 -6.07 -5.04
N GLU A 355 17.71 -6.23 -5.97
CA GLU A 355 17.16 -7.54 -6.35
C GLU A 355 18.26 -8.45 -6.94
N LYS A 356 19.10 -7.92 -7.85
CA LYS A 356 20.23 -8.66 -8.43
C LYS A 356 21.27 -9.05 -7.37
N LEU A 357 21.55 -8.16 -6.43
CA LEU A 357 22.46 -8.44 -5.31
C LEU A 357 21.93 -9.54 -4.40
N LEU A 358 20.63 -9.57 -4.12
CA LEU A 358 19.99 -10.65 -3.37
C LEU A 358 20.15 -11.99 -4.09
N ILE A 359 19.93 -12.03 -5.41
CA ILE A 359 20.12 -13.25 -6.21
C ILE A 359 21.58 -13.75 -6.09
N LYS A 360 22.57 -12.86 -6.18
CA LYS A 360 23.99 -13.22 -5.96
C LYS A 360 24.29 -13.68 -4.55
N PHE A 361 23.58 -13.16 -3.54
CA PHE A 361 23.67 -13.66 -2.17
C PHE A 361 23.14 -15.10 -2.07
N ILE A 362 21.96 -15.37 -2.63
CA ILE A 362 21.37 -16.72 -2.64
C ILE A 362 22.24 -17.70 -3.42
N ASP A 363 22.86 -17.29 -4.53
CA ASP A 363 23.82 -18.10 -5.29
C ASP A 363 24.98 -18.61 -4.40
N LYS A 364 25.55 -17.73 -3.57
CA LYS A 364 26.60 -18.11 -2.61
C LYS A 364 26.07 -18.98 -1.48
N ALA A 365 24.83 -18.73 -1.05
CA ALA A 365 24.20 -19.48 0.03
C ALA A 365 23.78 -20.89 -0.41
N TYR A 366 23.47 -21.07 -1.70
CA TYR A 366 22.96 -22.32 -2.27
C TYR A 366 23.84 -23.53 -1.97
N GLU A 367 25.17 -23.38 -2.02
CA GLU A 367 26.13 -24.43 -1.66
C GLU A 367 25.95 -24.97 -0.24
N LYS A 368 25.45 -24.13 0.69
CA LYS A 368 25.14 -24.52 2.07
C LYS A 368 23.72 -25.06 2.25
N LEU A 369 22.81 -24.73 1.33
CA LEU A 369 21.41 -25.15 1.35
C LEU A 369 21.22 -26.53 0.71
N LYS A 370 21.86 -26.76 -0.44
CA LYS A 370 21.69 -27.98 -1.24
C LYS A 370 21.93 -29.29 -0.47
N PRO A 371 22.87 -29.37 0.50
CA PRO A 371 23.02 -30.58 1.32
C PRO A 371 21.88 -30.84 2.31
N LYS A 372 21.03 -29.85 2.58
CA LYS A 372 20.01 -29.87 3.65
C LYS A 372 18.57 -29.89 3.14
N PHE A 373 18.36 -29.44 1.90
CA PHE A 373 17.05 -29.32 1.29
C PHE A 373 17.11 -29.96 -0.10
N GLU A 374 16.09 -30.77 -0.41
CA GLU A 374 16.00 -31.49 -1.69
C GLU A 374 15.48 -30.59 -2.80
N GLU A 375 14.57 -29.68 -2.47
CA GLU A 375 14.00 -28.72 -3.41
C GLU A 375 14.23 -27.30 -2.88
N ILE A 376 14.83 -26.43 -3.70
CA ILE A 376 15.10 -25.03 -3.36
C ILE A 376 14.68 -24.18 -4.56
N TYR A 377 13.77 -23.25 -4.36
CA TYR A 377 13.27 -22.37 -5.44
C TYR A 377 13.15 -20.93 -4.97
N LEU A 378 13.94 -20.03 -5.54
CA LEU A 378 13.79 -18.59 -5.42
C LEU A 378 12.89 -18.09 -6.56
N VAL A 379 11.74 -17.54 -6.16
CA VAL A 379 10.72 -17.01 -7.08
C VAL A 379 10.64 -15.50 -6.89
N ARG A 380 10.82 -14.75 -7.97
CA ARG A 380 10.54 -13.31 -8.00
C ARG A 380 9.04 -13.09 -8.11
N ASN A 381 8.46 -12.31 -7.19
CA ASN A 381 7.03 -12.11 -7.10
C ASN A 381 6.50 -11.25 -8.24
N GLU A 382 7.07 -10.08 -8.55
CA GLU A 382 6.60 -9.21 -9.65
C GLU A 382 5.05 -9.11 -9.74
N ARG A 383 4.43 -8.76 -8.61
CA ARG A 383 2.97 -8.64 -8.42
C ARG A 383 2.13 -9.89 -8.69
N HIS A 384 2.71 -11.09 -8.67
CA HIS A 384 1.94 -12.34 -8.76
C HIS A 384 1.04 -12.55 -7.53
N PHE A 385 1.44 -12.04 -6.36
CA PHE A 385 0.65 -12.07 -5.14
C PHE A 385 0.93 -10.87 -4.21
N LYS A 386 0.03 -10.67 -3.25
CA LYS A 386 0.10 -9.68 -2.17
C LYS A 386 0.03 -10.37 -0.81
N LEU A 387 0.53 -9.67 0.20
CA LEU A 387 0.30 -9.95 1.61
C LEU A 387 -0.34 -8.74 2.26
N TYR A 388 -1.05 -8.96 3.37
CA TYR A 388 -1.76 -7.92 4.09
C TYR A 388 -1.23 -7.78 5.51
N ASN A 389 -0.83 -6.58 5.91
CA ASN A 389 -0.29 -6.33 7.24
C ASN A 389 -1.31 -6.67 8.34
N PHE A 390 -0.89 -7.35 9.40
CA PHE A 390 -1.79 -7.81 10.47
C PHE A 390 -2.47 -6.67 11.22
N ASP A 391 -1.78 -5.53 11.36
CA ASP A 391 -2.23 -4.43 12.22
C ASP A 391 -3.29 -3.53 11.54
N ASP A 392 -3.12 -3.25 10.25
CA ASP A 392 -3.94 -2.27 9.51
C ASP A 392 -4.45 -2.76 8.15
N GLY A 393 -4.15 -4.01 7.78
CA GLY A 393 -4.58 -4.60 6.51
C GLY A 393 -3.92 -3.98 5.29
N ARG A 394 -2.89 -3.14 5.45
CA ARG A 394 -2.21 -2.51 4.33
C ARG A 394 -1.56 -3.57 3.41
N PRO A 395 -1.79 -3.52 2.09
CA PRO A 395 -1.19 -4.47 1.16
C PRO A 395 0.32 -4.21 0.98
N THR A 396 1.08 -5.29 0.85
CA THR A 396 2.49 -5.27 0.46
C THR A 396 2.78 -6.43 -0.48
N GLU A 397 3.74 -6.22 -1.39
CA GLU A 397 4.17 -7.21 -2.38
C GLU A 397 5.65 -7.49 -2.09
N PRO A 398 5.98 -8.57 -1.36
CA PRO A 398 7.39 -8.95 -1.18
C PRO A 398 8.03 -9.23 -2.54
N ASP A 399 9.23 -8.73 -2.82
CA ASP A 399 9.87 -8.89 -4.13
C ASP A 399 10.21 -10.36 -4.44
N PHE A 400 10.50 -11.17 -3.41
CA PHE A 400 10.83 -12.59 -3.57
C PHE A 400 10.15 -13.48 -2.54
N VAL A 401 9.97 -14.75 -2.93
CA VAL A 401 9.69 -15.87 -2.02
C VAL A 401 10.69 -16.99 -2.30
N LEU A 402 11.33 -17.48 -1.23
CA LEU A 402 12.23 -18.63 -1.25
C LEU A 402 11.51 -19.84 -0.67
N PHE A 403 11.38 -20.89 -1.47
CA PHE A 403 10.90 -22.19 -1.04
C PHE A 403 12.08 -23.11 -0.76
N MET A 404 12.03 -23.83 0.37
CA MET A 404 12.97 -24.89 0.69
C MET A 404 12.22 -26.08 1.25
N VAL A 405 12.37 -27.25 0.63
CA VAL A 405 11.68 -28.48 1.01
C VAL A 405 12.69 -29.53 1.41
N ASN A 406 12.46 -30.16 2.56
CA ASN A 406 13.18 -31.34 3.00
C ASN A 406 12.18 -32.48 3.22
N HIS A 407 12.36 -33.61 2.54
CA HIS A 407 11.50 -34.77 2.66
C HIS A 407 12.11 -35.76 3.66
N GLN A 408 11.67 -35.72 4.92
CA GLN A 408 12.06 -36.76 5.88
C GLN A 408 11.09 -37.96 5.78
N PRO A 409 11.51 -39.17 6.22
CA PRO A 409 10.75 -40.41 6.03
C PRO A 409 9.32 -40.39 6.60
N GLU A 410 9.10 -39.64 7.69
CA GLU A 410 7.79 -39.54 8.36
C GLU A 410 7.10 -38.18 8.14
N GLU A 411 7.87 -37.10 8.01
CA GLU A 411 7.35 -35.75 7.82
C GLU A 411 8.18 -34.95 6.80
N SER A 412 7.51 -34.30 5.85
CA SER A 412 8.17 -33.34 4.95
C SER A 412 8.03 -31.93 5.51
N LEU A 413 9.13 -31.17 5.52
CA LEU A 413 9.20 -29.81 6.02
C LEU A 413 9.33 -28.83 4.86
N HIS A 414 8.39 -27.90 4.77
CA HIS A 414 8.23 -26.94 3.67
C HIS A 414 8.37 -25.53 4.22
N TYR A 415 9.48 -24.86 3.89
CA TYR A 415 9.69 -23.46 4.20
C TYR A 415 9.21 -22.57 3.06
N GLN A 416 8.48 -21.53 3.42
CA GLN A 416 8.13 -20.41 2.56
C GLN A 416 8.63 -19.12 3.20
N ILE A 417 9.64 -18.51 2.59
CA ILE A 417 10.35 -17.37 3.16
C ILE A 417 10.15 -16.16 2.25
N PHE A 418 9.46 -15.13 2.74
CA PHE A 418 9.32 -13.87 2.03
C PHE A 418 10.55 -12.98 2.25
N ILE A 419 11.06 -12.41 1.16
CA ILE A 419 12.30 -11.63 1.14
C ILE A 419 12.06 -10.32 0.39
N GLU A 420 12.51 -9.22 0.98
CA GLU A 420 12.38 -7.88 0.42
C GLU A 420 13.77 -7.18 0.40
N PRO A 421 14.43 -7.08 -0.77
CA PRO A 421 15.56 -6.20 -0.98
C PRO A 421 15.13 -4.72 -0.97
N LYS A 422 15.91 -3.85 -0.33
CA LYS A 422 15.61 -2.42 -0.25
C LYS A 422 16.82 -1.53 -0.38
N GLY A 423 16.72 -0.50 -1.21
CA GLY A 423 17.68 0.60 -1.29
C GLY A 423 17.66 1.48 -0.04
N GLU A 424 18.79 2.10 0.29
CA GLU A 424 18.98 2.84 1.56
C GLU A 424 17.94 3.94 1.79
N HIS A 425 17.55 4.65 0.73
CA HIS A 425 16.60 5.75 0.78
C HIS A 425 15.17 5.33 1.16
N LEU A 426 14.82 4.04 1.01
CA LEU A 426 13.49 3.50 1.31
C LEU A 426 13.39 2.83 2.68
N LEU A 427 14.53 2.53 3.33
CA LEU A 427 14.55 1.75 4.58
C LEU A 427 13.66 2.34 5.68
N LYS A 428 13.65 3.68 5.83
CA LYS A 428 12.83 4.37 6.84
C LYS A 428 11.36 4.44 6.44
N THR A 429 11.08 4.77 5.18
CA THR A 429 9.71 4.92 4.68
C THR A 429 8.96 3.60 4.70
N ASP A 430 9.65 2.50 4.38
CA ASP A 430 9.08 1.16 4.29
C ASP A 430 9.29 0.30 5.56
N GLU A 431 9.77 0.88 6.67
CA GLU A 431 10.08 0.15 7.92
C GLU A 431 8.89 -0.72 8.42
N TRP A 432 7.65 -0.26 8.17
CA TRP A 432 6.45 -1.00 8.51
C TRP A 432 6.36 -2.36 7.80
N LYS A 433 6.87 -2.50 6.57
CA LYS A 433 6.89 -3.78 5.84
C LYS A 433 7.86 -4.77 6.49
N GLU A 434 9.03 -4.29 6.91
CA GLU A 434 9.99 -5.14 7.64
C GLU A 434 9.40 -5.63 8.96
N LYS A 435 8.75 -4.73 9.72
CA LYS A 435 8.04 -5.11 10.96
C LYS A 435 6.99 -6.19 10.69
N PHE A 436 6.21 -6.04 9.63
CA PHE A 436 5.22 -7.03 9.22
C PHE A 436 5.86 -8.38 8.87
N LEU A 437 6.90 -8.39 8.01
CA LEU A 437 7.60 -9.62 7.62
C LEU A 437 8.16 -10.37 8.83
N MET A 438 8.75 -9.63 9.79
CA MET A 438 9.31 -10.22 11.01
C MET A 438 8.24 -10.84 11.93
N GLN A 439 7.00 -10.37 11.88
CA GLN A 439 5.89 -10.93 12.66
C GLN A 439 5.36 -12.26 12.10
N LEU A 440 5.62 -12.58 10.83
CA LEU A 440 5.02 -13.73 10.14
C LEU A 440 5.27 -15.04 10.89
N ARG A 441 6.52 -15.29 11.31
CA ARG A 441 6.89 -16.55 11.97
C ARG A 441 6.11 -16.80 13.25
N GLU A 442 5.94 -15.78 14.07
CA GLU A 442 5.33 -15.90 15.40
C GLU A 442 3.80 -15.92 15.35
N HIS A 443 3.22 -15.23 14.36
CA HIS A 443 1.79 -14.96 14.33
C HIS A 443 1.04 -15.69 13.22
N HIS A 444 1.71 -16.31 12.25
CA HIS A 444 1.04 -17.09 11.23
C HIS A 444 0.35 -18.32 11.83
N SER A 445 -0.81 -18.65 11.30
CA SER A 445 -1.50 -19.90 11.55
C SER A 445 -1.84 -20.57 10.23
N LEU A 446 -1.64 -21.88 10.19
CA LEU A 446 -1.96 -22.71 9.04
C LEU A 446 -2.99 -23.75 9.46
N GLU A 447 -4.04 -23.91 8.67
CA GLU A 447 -4.90 -25.08 8.80
C GLU A 447 -4.07 -26.31 8.39
N GLN A 448 -4.07 -27.35 9.21
CA GLN A 448 -3.31 -28.56 8.92
C GLN A 448 -4.03 -29.36 7.83
N LEU A 449 -3.62 -29.16 6.58
CA LEU A 449 -4.29 -29.74 5.41
C LEU A 449 -3.89 -31.20 5.16
N TRP A 450 -2.66 -31.61 5.53
CA TRP A 450 -2.15 -32.96 5.28
C TRP A 450 -1.33 -33.49 6.44
N LYS A 451 -1.59 -34.75 6.82
CA LYS A 451 -0.78 -35.48 7.79
C LYS A 451 0.61 -35.75 7.20
N GLY A 452 1.68 -35.46 7.95
CA GLY A 452 3.06 -35.65 7.51
C GLY A 452 3.64 -34.53 6.63
N LYS A 453 2.98 -33.37 6.53
CA LYS A 453 3.54 -32.16 5.91
C LYS A 453 3.48 -30.99 6.88
N ASN A 454 4.65 -30.47 7.22
CA ASN A 454 4.80 -29.30 8.06
C ASN A 454 5.20 -28.11 7.20
N TYR A 455 4.39 -27.05 7.26
CA TYR A 455 4.63 -25.82 6.52
C TYR A 455 5.05 -24.73 7.49
N VAL A 456 6.09 -23.98 7.15
CA VAL A 456 6.61 -22.88 7.95
C VAL A 456 6.66 -21.63 7.10
N ILE A 457 5.93 -20.59 7.52
CA ILE A 457 6.00 -19.27 6.88
C ILE A 457 6.95 -18.38 7.67
N TRP A 458 7.83 -17.72 6.94
CA TRP A 458 8.83 -16.83 7.52
C TRP A 458 8.92 -15.54 6.70
N GLY A 459 9.18 -14.41 7.35
CA GLY A 459 9.60 -13.18 6.68
C GLY A 459 10.99 -12.76 7.13
N MET A 460 11.81 -12.35 6.17
CA MET A 460 13.17 -11.88 6.43
C MET A 460 13.19 -10.40 6.81
N PRO A 461 14.22 -9.94 7.56
CA PRO A 461 14.54 -8.51 7.58
C PRO A 461 14.89 -8.05 6.15
N PHE A 462 14.88 -6.75 5.91
CA PHE A 462 15.24 -6.21 4.61
C PHE A 462 16.65 -6.61 4.20
N TYR A 463 16.79 -7.03 2.97
CA TYR A 463 18.10 -7.22 2.37
C TYR A 463 18.63 -5.88 1.87
N ASN A 464 19.75 -5.44 2.43
CA ASN A 464 20.48 -4.27 1.95
C ASN A 464 21.98 -4.54 2.14
N GLN A 465 22.72 -4.59 1.03
CA GLN A 465 24.14 -4.97 1.04
C GLN A 465 25.02 -4.03 1.87
N ALA A 466 24.66 -2.74 1.96
CA ALA A 466 25.45 -1.71 2.63
C ALA A 466 25.24 -1.66 4.15
N GLN A 467 24.00 -1.80 4.62
CA GLN A 467 23.64 -1.51 6.03
C GLN A 467 23.07 -2.70 6.81
N LYS A 468 22.38 -3.65 6.16
CA LYS A 468 21.62 -4.71 6.86
C LYS A 468 22.12 -6.14 6.62
N THR A 469 23.19 -6.32 5.85
CA THR A 469 23.75 -7.64 5.50
C THR A 469 23.97 -8.54 6.72
N ALA A 470 24.55 -8.03 7.81
CA ALA A 470 24.82 -8.85 8.99
C ALA A 470 23.55 -9.38 9.67
N GLN A 471 22.53 -8.52 9.84
CA GLN A 471 21.23 -8.92 10.41
C GLN A 471 20.52 -9.92 9.50
N PHE A 472 20.57 -9.68 8.19
CA PHE A 472 20.01 -10.57 7.18
C PHE A 472 20.67 -11.95 7.24
N GLU A 473 22.01 -12.01 7.19
CA GLU A 473 22.79 -13.25 7.26
C GLU A 473 22.55 -14.02 8.55
N GLN A 474 22.49 -13.32 9.70
CA GLN A 474 22.18 -13.96 10.98
C GLN A 474 20.81 -14.62 10.96
N THR A 475 19.79 -13.93 10.42
CA THR A 475 18.44 -14.48 10.33
C THR A 475 18.38 -15.63 9.33
N PHE A 476 19.04 -15.49 8.19
CA PHE A 476 19.14 -16.52 7.15
C PHE A 476 19.82 -17.79 7.68
N ASN A 477 20.91 -17.65 8.43
CA ASN A 477 21.62 -18.78 9.05
C ASN A 477 20.78 -19.49 10.11
N LYS A 478 19.91 -18.77 10.84
CA LYS A 478 18.96 -19.39 11.80
C LYS A 478 17.91 -20.24 11.09
N ILE A 479 17.42 -19.79 9.93
CA ILE A 479 16.39 -20.53 9.18
C ILE A 479 16.98 -21.78 8.52
N THR A 480 18.25 -21.70 8.13
CA THR A 480 18.92 -22.76 7.36
C THR A 480 19.69 -23.74 8.24
N ASN A 481 19.71 -23.51 9.55
CA ASN A 481 20.14 -24.46 10.59
C ASN A 481 19.05 -24.52 11.69
N PRO A 482 17.84 -25.00 11.35
CA PRO A 482 16.70 -24.99 12.26
C PRO A 482 16.88 -25.91 13.47
#